data_AF-A0A9D7F1V2-F1
#
_entry.id   AF-A0A9D7F1V2-F1
#
_cell.length_a   1.000
_cell.length_b   1.000
_cell.length_c   1.000
_cell.angle_alpha   90.00
_cell.angle_beta   90.00
_cell.angle_gamma   90.00
#
_symmetry.space_group_name_H-M   'P 1'
#
loop_
_entity.id
_entity.type
_entity.pdbx_description
1 polymer ?
#
loop_
_entity_poly.entity_id
_entity_poly.type
_entity_poly.pdbx_seq_one_letter_code
_entity_poly.pdbx_strand_id
1 'polypeptide(L)'
;MKNYGMVPENIYTGKTKPGLPHNHGNLDTVISHFVKKMVNDGVTKLNVRQNKFVDSVLDYYLGIVPTQFKYNGKTITPKIYLEEVLEINPDDYVEITSYTHHPFYTQFILEDKYNWTGDAYYNVTMDDFSAITDNALKNGYTVEWDGDAEDANFNFKEGLAWMPDPITDYQQYRQTAFENESTLLDHMMHIVGSAKDKYGTKWYYVKNSWGNNTNALSGYLFMREDYFKIRTVAIIVNKNAIPLAIRKKMSL
;
A
#
# COMPACT_ATOMS: atom_id res chain seq x y z
N MET A 1 -3.60 11.66 3.88
CA MET A 1 -4.50 11.95 5.02
C MET A 1 -4.22 13.31 5.68
N LYS A 2 -2.99 13.61 6.14
CA LYS A 2 -2.65 14.87 6.84
C LYS A 2 -3.15 16.16 6.16
N ASN A 3 -2.99 16.26 4.84
CA ASN A 3 -3.35 17.48 4.12
C ASN A 3 -4.87 17.66 3.93
N TYR A 4 -5.61 16.57 3.74
CA TYR A 4 -6.97 16.60 3.18
C TYR A 4 -8.05 15.93 4.06
N GLY A 5 -7.67 15.19 5.11
CA GLY A 5 -8.60 14.43 5.94
C GLY A 5 -9.13 13.15 5.28
N MET A 6 -10.27 12.66 5.76
CA MET A 6 -11.00 11.51 5.21
C MET A 6 -12.51 11.74 5.23
N VAL A 7 -13.23 11.06 4.34
CA VAL A 7 -14.70 11.06 4.32
C VAL A 7 -15.24 9.63 4.27
N PRO A 8 -16.44 9.35 4.81
CA PRO A 8 -17.11 8.07 4.61
C PRO A 8 -17.42 7.81 3.11
N GLU A 9 -17.39 6.54 2.70
CA GLU A 9 -17.74 6.13 1.32
C GLU A 9 -19.13 6.62 0.89
N ASN A 10 -20.12 6.58 1.78
CA ASN A 10 -21.48 7.04 1.47
C ASN A 10 -21.60 8.57 1.31
N ILE A 11 -20.59 9.33 1.71
CA ILE A 11 -20.52 10.78 1.53
C ILE A 11 -19.84 11.13 0.20
N TYR A 12 -18.81 10.37 -0.20
CA TYR A 12 -18.12 10.56 -1.46
C TYR A 12 -17.62 9.21 -1.98
N THR A 13 -18.35 8.65 -2.94
CA THR A 13 -18.02 7.34 -3.55
C THR A 13 -16.96 7.46 -4.64
N GLY A 14 -16.66 8.67 -5.12
CA GLY A 14 -15.84 8.86 -6.34
C GLY A 14 -16.51 8.35 -7.63
N LYS A 15 -17.77 7.90 -7.58
CA LYS A 15 -18.47 7.30 -8.72
C LYS A 15 -19.52 8.24 -9.28
N THR A 16 -19.36 8.57 -10.56
CA THR A 16 -20.36 9.32 -11.34
C THR A 16 -21.50 8.44 -11.84
N LYS A 17 -21.32 7.11 -11.85
CA LYS A 17 -22.35 6.12 -12.22
C LYS A 17 -22.57 5.13 -11.07
N PRO A 18 -23.65 5.31 -10.28
CA PRO A 18 -23.99 4.40 -9.20
C PRO A 18 -24.13 2.95 -9.69
N GLY A 19 -23.69 1.98 -8.89
CA GLY A 19 -23.82 0.54 -9.17
C GLY A 19 -22.78 -0.05 -10.12
N LEU A 20 -21.93 0.77 -10.75
CA LEU A 20 -20.81 0.28 -11.57
C LEU A 20 -19.48 0.28 -10.79
N PRO A 21 -18.52 -0.57 -11.17
CA PRO A 21 -17.13 -0.43 -10.73
C PRO A 21 -16.53 0.92 -11.17
N HIS A 22 -15.45 1.33 -10.52
CA HIS A 22 -14.65 2.45 -11.02
C HIS A 22 -14.10 2.09 -12.41
N ASN A 23 -14.15 3.05 -13.32
CA ASN A 23 -13.48 2.97 -14.61
C ASN A 23 -12.84 4.32 -14.90
N HIS A 24 -11.52 4.38 -14.74
CA HIS A 24 -10.75 5.60 -14.93
C HIS A 24 -10.11 5.70 -16.32
N GLY A 25 -10.42 4.80 -17.27
CA GLY A 25 -9.73 4.78 -18.57
C GLY A 25 -9.85 6.10 -19.36
N ASN A 26 -11.04 6.71 -19.38
CA ASN A 26 -11.25 8.01 -20.02
C ASN A 26 -10.62 9.16 -19.22
N LEU A 27 -10.70 9.10 -17.88
CA LEU A 27 -10.06 10.08 -17.01
C LEU A 27 -8.54 10.09 -17.23
N ASP A 28 -7.92 8.91 -17.16
CA ASP A 28 -6.49 8.69 -17.38
C ASP A 28 -6.07 9.16 -18.77
N THR A 29 -6.85 8.84 -19.81
CA THR A 29 -6.59 9.31 -21.17
C THR A 29 -6.51 10.84 -21.25
N VAL A 30 -7.48 11.55 -20.65
CA VAL A 30 -7.51 13.02 -20.71
C VAL A 30 -6.34 13.62 -19.92
N ILE A 31 -6.14 13.18 -18.68
CA ILE A 31 -5.08 13.70 -17.81
C ILE A 31 -3.70 13.36 -18.36
N SER A 32 -3.46 12.14 -18.83
CA SER A 32 -2.17 11.71 -19.39
C SER A 32 -1.78 12.53 -20.62
N HIS A 33 -2.70 12.77 -21.56
CA HIS A 33 -2.40 13.63 -22.72
C HIS A 33 -2.09 15.07 -22.31
N PHE A 34 -2.84 15.62 -21.35
CA PHE A 34 -2.57 16.97 -20.84
C PHE A 34 -1.19 17.04 -20.19
N VAL A 35 -0.87 16.14 -19.26
CA VAL A 35 0.42 16.12 -18.56
C VAL A 35 1.58 15.90 -19.54
N LYS A 36 1.48 14.94 -20.46
CA LYS A 36 2.50 14.69 -21.49
C LYS A 36 2.74 15.93 -22.35
N LYS A 37 1.69 16.67 -22.73
CA LYS A 37 1.84 17.93 -23.47
C LYS A 37 2.56 18.99 -22.64
N MET A 38 2.20 19.16 -21.36
CA MET A 38 2.86 20.11 -20.47
C MET A 38 4.34 19.80 -20.29
N VAL A 39 4.69 18.52 -20.09
CA VAL A 39 6.08 18.08 -20.00
C VAL A 39 6.84 18.34 -21.30
N ASN A 40 6.26 18.01 -22.46
CA ASN A 40 6.88 18.26 -23.76
C ASN A 40 7.10 19.76 -24.04
N ASP A 41 6.29 20.63 -23.45
CA ASP A 41 6.42 22.09 -23.53
C ASP A 41 7.43 22.66 -22.51
N GLY A 42 8.08 21.81 -21.71
CA GLY A 42 9.02 22.24 -20.67
C GLY A 42 8.35 22.84 -19.44
N VAL A 43 7.05 22.60 -19.23
CA VAL A 43 6.33 23.08 -18.04
C VAL A 43 6.71 22.23 -16.84
N THR A 44 7.38 22.84 -15.86
CA THR A 44 7.78 22.19 -14.60
C THR A 44 6.81 22.43 -13.45
N LYS A 45 5.87 23.38 -13.61
CA LYS A 45 4.82 23.69 -12.62
C LYS A 45 3.56 24.21 -13.32
N LEU A 46 2.42 23.62 -13.00
CA LEU A 46 1.13 24.09 -13.51
C LEU A 46 0.78 25.47 -12.93
N ASN A 47 0.31 26.37 -13.81
CA ASN A 47 -0.24 27.65 -13.41
C ASN A 47 -1.69 27.52 -12.91
N VAL A 48 -2.26 28.62 -12.39
CA VAL A 48 -3.62 28.63 -11.81
C VAL A 48 -4.70 28.15 -12.79
N ARG A 49 -4.60 28.48 -14.09
CA ARG A 49 -5.59 28.05 -15.08
C ARG A 49 -5.47 26.56 -15.39
N GLN A 50 -4.24 26.05 -15.47
CA GLN A 50 -3.94 24.65 -15.68
C GLN A 50 -4.38 23.78 -14.51
N ASN A 51 -4.15 24.22 -13.26
CA ASN A 51 -4.68 23.54 -12.07
C ASN A 51 -6.21 23.49 -12.10
N LYS A 52 -6.88 24.61 -12.37
CA LYS A 52 -8.36 24.63 -12.50
C LYS A 52 -8.88 23.69 -13.58
N PHE A 53 -8.17 23.56 -14.70
CA PHE A 53 -8.51 22.58 -15.72
C PHE A 53 -8.41 21.15 -15.18
N VAL A 54 -7.29 20.78 -14.56
CA VAL A 54 -7.10 19.46 -13.93
C VAL A 54 -8.20 19.18 -12.92
N ASP A 55 -8.46 20.12 -12.01
CA ASP A 55 -9.52 20.01 -11.01
C ASP A 55 -10.89 19.78 -11.67
N SER A 56 -11.22 20.54 -12.71
CA SER A 56 -12.51 20.37 -13.41
C SER A 56 -12.67 19.01 -14.08
N VAL A 57 -11.57 18.43 -14.58
CA VAL A 57 -11.58 17.09 -15.20
C VAL A 57 -11.77 16.04 -14.10
N LEU A 58 -11.06 16.16 -12.98
CA LEU A 58 -11.22 15.28 -11.83
C LEU A 58 -12.65 15.33 -11.27
N ASP A 59 -13.19 16.53 -11.05
CA ASP A 59 -14.56 16.75 -10.57
C ASP A 59 -15.59 16.13 -11.53
N TYR A 60 -15.36 16.22 -12.84
CA TYR A 60 -16.26 15.63 -13.84
C TYR A 60 -16.31 14.10 -13.76
N TYR A 61 -15.16 13.44 -13.52
CA TYR A 61 -15.07 11.97 -13.53
C TYR A 61 -15.28 11.33 -12.16
N LEU A 62 -14.90 12.01 -11.07
CA LEU A 62 -14.89 11.51 -9.70
C LEU A 62 -15.96 12.20 -8.83
N GLY A 63 -16.56 13.29 -9.30
CA GLY A 63 -17.44 14.13 -8.50
C GLY A 63 -16.65 15.13 -7.64
N ILE A 64 -17.35 16.18 -7.20
CA ILE A 64 -16.77 17.24 -6.39
C ILE A 64 -16.52 16.74 -4.96
N VAL A 65 -15.29 16.92 -4.49
CA VAL A 65 -14.90 16.52 -3.13
C VAL A 65 -15.62 17.41 -2.09
N PRO A 66 -16.36 16.84 -1.13
CA PRO A 66 -17.07 17.64 -0.13
C PRO A 66 -16.10 18.25 0.89
N THR A 67 -16.24 19.56 1.12
CA THR A 67 -15.46 20.28 2.15
C THR A 67 -16.05 20.13 3.56
N GLN A 68 -17.33 19.76 3.64
CA GLN A 68 -18.05 19.46 4.87
C GLN A 68 -19.22 18.51 4.59
N PHE A 69 -19.63 17.75 5.60
CA PHE A 69 -20.76 16.82 5.51
C PHE A 69 -21.44 16.61 6.87
N LYS A 70 -22.64 16.03 6.85
CA LYS A 70 -23.37 15.66 8.07
C LYS A 70 -22.93 14.28 8.55
N TYR A 71 -22.57 14.18 9.82
CA TYR A 71 -22.29 12.92 10.52
C TYR A 71 -22.90 12.99 11.92
N ASN A 72 -23.75 12.02 12.28
CA ASN A 72 -24.49 11.98 13.54
C ASN A 72 -25.17 13.33 13.91
N GLY A 73 -25.79 13.98 12.92
CA GLY A 73 -26.50 15.26 13.07
C GLY A 73 -25.61 16.52 13.08
N LYS A 74 -24.31 16.39 13.27
CA LYS A 74 -23.34 17.50 13.26
C LYS A 74 -22.78 17.73 11.86
N THR A 75 -22.45 18.97 11.52
CA THR A 75 -21.68 19.29 10.31
C THR A 75 -20.19 19.23 10.68
N ILE A 76 -19.43 18.38 10.00
CA ILE A 76 -17.99 18.21 10.22
C ILE A 76 -17.22 18.32 8.90
N THR A 77 -15.90 18.50 8.98
CA THR A 77 -14.99 18.51 7.83
C THR A 77 -14.28 17.16 7.70
N PRO A 78 -13.65 16.86 6.55
CA PRO A 78 -12.83 15.65 6.41
C PRO A 78 -11.70 15.53 7.43
N LYS A 79 -11.12 16.66 7.88
CA LYS A 79 -10.06 16.65 8.90
C LYS A 79 -10.61 16.28 10.29
N ILE A 80 -11.74 16.87 10.68
CA ILE A 80 -12.43 16.53 11.93
C ILE A 80 -12.83 15.05 11.93
N TYR A 81 -13.33 14.52 10.80
CA TYR A 81 -13.68 13.11 10.71
C TYR A 81 -12.47 12.18 10.92
N LEU A 82 -11.33 12.51 10.32
CA LEU A 82 -10.08 11.76 10.54
C LEU A 82 -9.64 11.78 12.00
N GLU A 83 -9.63 12.96 12.62
CA GLU A 83 -9.06 13.18 13.96
C GLU A 83 -10.00 12.72 15.08
N GLU A 84 -11.29 13.06 15.02
CA GLU A 84 -12.24 12.86 16.13
C GLU A 84 -13.16 11.65 15.96
N VAL A 85 -13.28 11.10 14.75
CA VAL A 85 -14.16 9.94 14.49
C VAL A 85 -13.37 8.68 14.18
N LEU A 86 -12.38 8.77 13.28
CA LEU A 86 -11.50 7.64 12.98
C LEU A 86 -10.37 7.50 14.01
N GLU A 87 -9.99 8.60 14.66
CA GLU A 87 -8.88 8.66 15.63
C GLU A 87 -7.57 8.12 15.03
N ILE A 88 -7.36 8.34 13.73
CA ILE A 88 -6.16 7.91 13.02
C ILE A 88 -5.18 9.08 12.98
N ASN A 89 -4.03 8.90 13.62
CA ASN A 89 -2.88 9.77 13.42
C ASN A 89 -1.96 9.18 12.34
N PRO A 90 -1.83 9.79 11.14
CA PRO A 90 -0.95 9.28 10.10
C PRO A 90 0.53 9.25 10.53
N ASP A 91 0.93 10.05 11.51
CA ASP A 91 2.29 10.02 12.06
C ASP A 91 2.58 8.75 12.87
N ASP A 92 1.59 7.94 13.21
CA ASP A 92 1.80 6.70 13.96
C ASP A 92 2.26 5.53 13.08
N TYR A 93 2.31 5.71 11.76
CA TYR A 93 2.64 4.68 10.78
C TYR A 93 4.02 4.93 10.17
N VAL A 94 4.72 3.85 9.84
CA VAL A 94 6.03 3.89 9.18
C VAL A 94 6.09 2.88 8.05
N GLU A 95 6.81 3.23 7.00
CA GLU A 95 7.20 2.35 5.89
C GLU A 95 8.48 1.61 6.26
N ILE A 96 8.49 0.29 6.03
CA ILE A 96 9.62 -0.59 6.35
C ILE A 96 9.94 -1.43 5.13
N THR A 97 11.24 -1.60 4.84
CA THR A 97 11.77 -2.49 3.81
C THR A 97 12.97 -3.29 4.33
N SER A 98 13.54 -4.16 3.49
CA SER A 98 14.70 -4.98 3.83
C SER A 98 15.58 -5.21 2.61
N TYR A 99 16.63 -4.40 2.47
CA TYR A 99 17.62 -4.50 1.40
C TYR A 99 19.04 -4.23 1.92
N THR A 100 20.05 -4.72 1.20
CA THR A 100 21.47 -4.67 1.63
C THR A 100 22.29 -3.61 0.92
N HIS A 101 21.76 -2.94 -0.12
CA HIS A 101 22.46 -1.82 -0.79
C HIS A 101 22.49 -0.53 0.04
N HIS A 102 21.69 -0.48 1.12
CA HIS A 102 21.76 0.55 2.16
C HIS A 102 21.98 -0.10 3.54
N PRO A 103 22.59 0.61 4.51
CA PRO A 103 22.75 0.10 5.86
C PRO A 103 21.41 -0.30 6.51
N PHE A 104 21.44 -1.34 7.34
CA PHE A 104 20.28 -1.66 8.17
C PHE A 104 20.12 -0.64 9.29
N TYR A 105 18.86 -0.46 9.70
CA TYR A 105 18.40 0.44 10.75
C TYR A 105 18.65 1.92 10.47
N THR A 106 18.82 2.27 9.19
CA THR A 106 18.77 3.64 8.68
C THR A 106 17.54 3.83 7.80
N GLN A 107 17.22 5.09 7.51
CA GLN A 107 16.21 5.41 6.50
C GLN A 107 16.87 5.74 5.16
N PHE A 108 16.23 5.36 4.06
CA PHE A 108 16.64 5.74 2.71
C PHE A 108 15.41 5.89 1.82
N ILE A 109 15.55 6.64 0.72
CA ILE A 109 14.50 6.72 -0.31
C ILE A 109 14.63 5.46 -1.15
N LEU A 110 13.64 4.57 -1.06
CA LEU A 110 13.61 3.37 -1.88
C LEU A 110 13.49 3.78 -3.35
N GLU A 111 14.36 3.24 -4.20
CA GLU A 111 14.49 3.62 -5.61
C GLU A 111 13.39 3.00 -6.49
N ASP A 112 12.13 3.27 -6.16
CA ASP A 112 10.97 2.83 -6.92
C ASP A 112 10.34 4.00 -7.72
N LYS A 113 9.75 3.66 -8.87
CA LYS A 113 9.20 4.66 -9.83
C LYS A 113 7.88 5.30 -9.37
N TYR A 114 7.20 4.70 -8.39
CA TYR A 114 5.95 5.16 -7.79
C TYR A 114 6.18 6.04 -6.54
N ASN A 115 7.34 5.99 -5.87
CA ASN A 115 7.74 6.92 -4.80
C ASN A 115 8.24 8.27 -5.34
N TRP A 116 7.38 8.98 -6.05
CA TRP A 116 7.68 10.33 -6.57
C TRP A 116 7.68 11.41 -5.48
N THR A 117 7.14 11.12 -4.28
CA THR A 117 7.19 12.03 -3.12
C THR A 117 8.56 12.04 -2.46
N GLY A 118 9.36 10.97 -2.65
CA GLY A 118 10.69 10.84 -2.05
C GLY A 118 10.62 10.57 -0.55
N ASP A 119 9.56 9.92 -0.08
CA ASP A 119 9.43 9.53 1.32
C ASP A 119 10.42 8.39 1.64
N ALA A 120 10.88 8.35 2.90
CA ALA A 120 11.97 7.47 3.31
C ALA A 120 11.48 6.25 4.08
N TYR A 121 12.02 5.09 3.73
CA TYR A 121 11.68 3.79 4.28
C TYR A 121 12.70 3.42 5.36
N TYR A 122 12.25 2.84 6.47
CA TYR A 122 13.16 2.20 7.42
C TYR A 122 13.67 0.88 6.85
N ASN A 123 14.98 0.69 6.85
CA ASN A 123 15.59 -0.56 6.42
C ASN A 123 15.85 -1.48 7.61
N VAL A 124 15.46 -2.75 7.55
CA VAL A 124 15.73 -3.74 8.61
C VAL A 124 16.22 -5.06 8.02
N THR A 125 16.79 -5.93 8.84
CA THR A 125 17.17 -7.29 8.39
C THR A 125 15.91 -8.10 8.07
N MET A 126 16.03 -9.12 7.23
CA MET A 126 14.91 -10.00 6.85
C MET A 126 14.23 -10.67 8.05
N ASP A 127 15.01 -11.02 9.09
CA ASP A 127 14.48 -11.58 10.33
C ASP A 127 13.63 -10.55 11.09
N ASP A 128 14.13 -9.32 11.25
CA ASP A 128 13.39 -8.25 11.91
C ASP A 128 12.16 -7.85 11.07
N PHE A 129 12.26 -7.83 9.74
CA PHE A 129 11.15 -7.58 8.81
C PHE A 129 9.99 -8.56 9.05
N SER A 130 10.30 -9.85 9.13
CA SER A 130 9.31 -10.90 9.39
C SER A 130 8.76 -10.82 10.82
N ALA A 131 9.62 -10.56 11.80
CA ALA A 131 9.23 -10.44 13.20
C ALA A 131 8.29 -9.25 13.46
N ILE A 132 8.45 -8.14 12.73
CA ILE A 132 7.57 -6.99 12.78
C ILE A 132 6.16 -7.39 12.33
N THR A 133 6.04 -8.03 11.16
CA THR A 133 4.75 -8.49 10.64
C THR A 133 4.08 -9.48 11.57
N ASP A 134 4.81 -10.49 12.04
CA ASP A 134 4.29 -11.49 12.98
C ASP A 134 3.81 -10.85 14.29
N ASN A 135 4.60 -9.93 14.85
CA ASN A 135 4.24 -9.26 16.10
C ASN A 135 3.04 -8.33 15.92
N ALA A 136 2.93 -7.64 14.78
CA ALA A 136 1.78 -6.81 14.49
C ALA A 136 0.49 -7.63 14.51
N LEU A 137 0.46 -8.73 13.74
CA LEU A 137 -0.71 -9.62 13.66
C LEU A 137 -1.05 -10.25 15.02
N LYS A 138 -0.03 -10.67 15.79
CA LYS A 138 -0.22 -11.24 17.11
C LYS A 138 -0.84 -10.26 18.11
N ASN A 139 -0.58 -8.96 17.96
CA ASN A 139 -1.08 -7.91 18.86
C ASN A 139 -2.32 -7.19 18.31
N GLY A 140 -3.03 -7.79 17.34
CA GLY A 140 -4.29 -7.25 16.82
C GLY A 140 -4.14 -6.10 15.82
N TYR A 141 -2.91 -5.81 15.38
CA TYR A 141 -2.65 -4.92 14.26
C TYR A 141 -2.74 -5.69 12.95
N THR A 142 -2.88 -4.95 11.87
CA THR A 142 -2.78 -5.44 10.49
C THR A 142 -1.63 -4.73 9.79
N VAL A 143 -1.19 -5.26 8.66
CA VAL A 143 0.01 -4.79 7.95
C VAL A 143 -0.34 -4.58 6.49
N GLU A 144 -0.19 -3.35 6.02
CA GLU A 144 -0.26 -3.06 4.59
C GLU A 144 0.98 -3.69 3.92
N TRP A 145 0.79 -4.27 2.74
CA TRP A 145 1.79 -5.02 2.01
C TRP A 145 1.91 -4.49 0.59
N ASP A 146 3.12 -4.05 0.25
CA ASP A 146 3.53 -3.69 -1.09
C ASP A 146 4.35 -4.83 -1.68
N GLY A 147 4.01 -5.30 -2.88
CA GLY A 147 4.80 -6.34 -3.52
C GLY A 147 4.34 -6.74 -4.91
N ASP A 148 4.89 -7.86 -5.35
CA ASP A 148 4.68 -8.42 -6.67
C ASP A 148 3.45 -9.33 -6.64
N ALA A 149 2.39 -8.94 -7.34
CA ALA A 149 1.17 -9.73 -7.55
C ALA A 149 1.04 -10.23 -9.00
N GLU A 150 2.01 -9.94 -9.87
CA GLU A 150 2.10 -10.46 -11.24
C GLU A 150 3.03 -11.69 -11.38
N ASP A 151 3.81 -12.02 -10.34
CA ASP A 151 4.65 -13.22 -10.29
C ASP A 151 3.85 -14.48 -10.62
N ALA A 152 4.47 -15.39 -11.37
CA ALA A 152 3.82 -16.63 -11.79
C ALA A 152 3.34 -17.52 -10.62
N ASN A 153 3.92 -17.36 -9.44
CA ASN A 153 3.53 -18.08 -8.23
C ASN A 153 2.51 -17.33 -7.37
N PHE A 154 2.09 -16.13 -7.77
CA PHE A 154 0.93 -15.45 -7.23
C PHE A 154 -0.35 -15.97 -7.89
N ASN A 155 -0.89 -17.07 -7.36
CA ASN A 155 -2.10 -17.66 -7.88
C ASN A 155 -3.34 -17.14 -7.15
N PHE A 156 -3.81 -15.95 -7.54
CA PHE A 156 -5.00 -15.35 -6.94
C PHE A 156 -6.26 -16.18 -7.10
N LYS A 157 -6.42 -16.88 -8.24
CA LYS A 157 -7.59 -17.71 -8.53
C LYS A 157 -7.74 -18.86 -7.54
N GLU A 158 -6.63 -19.52 -7.22
CA GLU A 158 -6.55 -20.56 -6.19
C GLU A 158 -6.39 -19.99 -4.78
N GLY A 159 -6.14 -18.69 -4.66
CA GLY A 159 -5.98 -18.00 -3.39
C GLY A 159 -4.67 -18.34 -2.67
N LEU A 160 -3.59 -18.59 -3.40
CA LEU A 160 -2.29 -19.01 -2.86
C LEU A 160 -1.13 -18.24 -3.50
N ALA A 161 -0.14 -17.84 -2.69
CA ALA A 161 1.14 -17.33 -3.14
C ALA A 161 2.29 -17.99 -2.36
N TRP A 162 3.29 -18.55 -3.04
CA TRP A 162 4.37 -19.34 -2.42
C TRP A 162 5.58 -19.47 -3.36
N MET A 163 6.82 -19.67 -2.87
CA MET A 163 7.98 -19.89 -3.75
C MET A 163 8.16 -21.39 -4.06
N PRO A 164 8.38 -21.79 -5.32
CA PRO A 164 8.48 -23.22 -5.69
C PRO A 164 9.72 -23.90 -5.11
N ASP A 165 10.84 -23.19 -5.10
CA ASP A 165 12.14 -23.71 -4.72
C ASP A 165 12.49 -23.36 -3.26
N PRO A 166 13.21 -24.24 -2.55
CA PRO A 166 13.72 -23.94 -1.23
C PRO A 166 14.77 -22.82 -1.30
N ILE A 167 14.62 -21.82 -0.42
CA ILE A 167 15.52 -20.67 -0.34
C ILE A 167 16.25 -20.73 0.99
N THR A 168 17.58 -20.72 0.94
CA THR A 168 18.45 -20.80 2.14
C THR A 168 18.86 -19.42 2.65
N ASP A 169 19.05 -18.46 1.75
CA ASP A 169 19.38 -17.07 2.09
C ASP A 169 18.34 -16.12 1.48
N TYR A 170 17.32 -15.81 2.29
CA TYR A 170 16.26 -14.89 1.88
C TYR A 170 16.77 -13.46 1.67
N GLN A 171 17.78 -13.01 2.42
CA GLN A 171 18.26 -11.64 2.34
C GLN A 171 18.97 -11.41 1.01
N GLN A 172 19.90 -12.30 0.65
CA GLN A 172 20.63 -12.20 -0.60
C GLN A 172 19.73 -12.44 -1.81
N TYR A 173 18.83 -13.44 -1.73
CA TYR A 173 17.89 -13.71 -2.83
C TYR A 173 17.01 -12.48 -3.10
N ARG A 174 16.44 -11.90 -2.06
CA ARG A 174 15.61 -10.69 -2.16
C ARG A 174 16.39 -9.51 -2.77
N GLN A 175 17.64 -9.29 -2.35
CA GLN A 175 18.47 -8.23 -2.92
C GLN A 175 18.66 -8.43 -4.42
N THR A 176 19.07 -9.63 -4.83
CA THR A 176 19.27 -9.95 -6.25
C THR A 176 17.97 -9.80 -7.04
N ALA A 177 16.84 -10.20 -6.46
CA ALA A 177 15.54 -10.09 -7.10
C ALA A 177 15.07 -8.64 -7.33
N PHE A 178 15.49 -7.71 -6.46
CA PHE A 178 15.25 -6.28 -6.63
C PHE A 178 16.18 -5.67 -7.68
N GLU A 179 17.49 -5.95 -7.58
CA GLU A 179 18.50 -5.39 -8.50
C GLU A 179 18.33 -5.83 -9.96
N ASN A 180 17.80 -7.04 -10.18
CA ASN A 180 17.53 -7.56 -11.52
C ASN A 180 16.10 -7.34 -12.00
N GLU A 181 15.30 -6.57 -11.24
CA GLU A 181 13.90 -6.24 -11.55
C GLU A 181 12.97 -7.47 -11.68
N SER A 182 13.33 -8.60 -11.08
CA SER A 182 12.47 -9.79 -11.07
C SER A 182 11.44 -9.80 -9.96
N THR A 183 11.50 -8.86 -9.01
CA THR A 183 10.40 -8.52 -8.10
C THR A 183 9.86 -7.17 -8.51
N LEU A 184 8.60 -7.12 -8.89
CA LEU A 184 7.90 -5.89 -9.25
C LEU A 184 7.22 -5.27 -8.04
N LEU A 185 7.25 -3.94 -7.94
CA LEU A 185 6.30 -3.20 -7.10
C LEU A 185 5.09 -2.90 -7.98
N ASP A 186 4.07 -3.73 -7.96
CA ASP A 186 2.92 -3.59 -8.86
C ASP A 186 1.57 -3.53 -8.14
N HIS A 187 1.52 -3.93 -6.87
CA HIS A 187 0.27 -4.04 -6.15
C HIS A 187 0.41 -3.85 -4.64
N MET A 188 -0.65 -3.33 -4.03
CA MET A 188 -0.77 -3.14 -2.59
C MET A 188 -1.95 -3.96 -2.06
N MET A 189 -1.75 -4.65 -0.95
CA MET A 189 -2.79 -5.44 -0.27
C MET A 189 -2.69 -5.30 1.25
N HIS A 190 -3.58 -5.99 1.97
CA HIS A 190 -3.65 -5.87 3.42
C HIS A 190 -3.52 -7.24 4.08
N ILE A 191 -2.42 -7.47 4.81
CA ILE A 191 -2.24 -8.66 5.64
C ILE A 191 -3.07 -8.47 6.92
N VAL A 192 -4.06 -9.34 7.11
CA VAL A 192 -5.05 -9.23 8.20
C VAL A 192 -5.01 -10.38 9.19
N GLY A 193 -4.15 -11.37 8.96
CA GLY A 193 -3.97 -12.50 9.86
C GLY A 193 -2.85 -13.43 9.42
N SER A 194 -2.66 -14.51 10.17
CA SER A 194 -1.77 -15.60 9.80
C SER A 194 -2.35 -16.95 10.25
N ALA A 195 -1.92 -18.01 9.58
CA ALA A 195 -2.30 -19.38 9.84
C ALA A 195 -1.08 -20.30 9.70
N LYS A 196 -1.20 -21.50 10.26
CA LYS A 196 -0.28 -22.60 9.98
C LYS A 196 -1.04 -23.73 9.30
N ASP A 197 -0.43 -24.33 8.30
CA ASP A 197 -0.97 -25.55 7.71
C ASP A 197 -0.70 -26.77 8.60
N LYS A 198 -1.16 -27.95 8.17
CA LYS A 198 -0.98 -29.22 8.90
C LYS A 198 0.48 -29.65 9.07
N TYR A 199 1.41 -29.05 8.33
CA TYR A 199 2.86 -29.29 8.42
C TYR A 199 3.56 -28.23 9.27
N GLY A 200 2.83 -27.23 9.77
CA GLY A 200 3.38 -26.12 10.55
C GLY A 200 3.90 -24.97 9.71
N THR A 201 3.76 -25.01 8.39
CA THR A 201 4.18 -23.94 7.47
C THR A 201 3.35 -22.70 7.73
N LYS A 202 4.00 -21.54 7.83
CA LYS A 202 3.32 -20.26 8.07
C LYS A 202 2.78 -19.66 6.78
N TRP A 203 1.55 -19.17 6.85
CA TRP A 203 0.86 -18.44 5.81
C TRP A 203 0.28 -17.15 6.38
N TYR A 204 0.41 -16.04 5.66
CA TYR A 204 -0.28 -14.79 5.92
C TYR A 204 -1.63 -14.78 5.21
N TYR A 205 -2.68 -14.34 5.88
CA TYR A 205 -4.01 -14.17 5.31
C TYR A 205 -4.14 -12.73 4.80
N VAL A 206 -4.27 -12.59 3.48
CA VAL A 206 -4.16 -11.31 2.78
C VAL A 206 -5.50 -10.95 2.16
N LYS A 207 -5.98 -9.74 2.44
CA LYS A 207 -7.16 -9.15 1.85
C LYS A 207 -6.77 -8.39 0.58
N ASN A 208 -7.34 -8.76 -0.56
CA ASN A 208 -7.19 -8.03 -1.81
C ASN A 208 -8.35 -7.04 -2.04
N SER A 209 -8.24 -6.20 -3.06
CA SER A 209 -9.18 -5.15 -3.45
C SER A 209 -9.92 -5.45 -4.77
N TRP A 210 -9.80 -6.67 -5.31
CA TRP A 210 -10.43 -7.05 -6.59
C TRP A 210 -11.89 -7.48 -6.49
N GLY A 211 -12.48 -7.46 -5.30
CA GLY A 211 -13.87 -7.84 -5.05
C GLY A 211 -14.02 -9.25 -4.46
N ASN A 212 -15.19 -9.55 -3.92
CA ASN A 212 -15.43 -10.74 -3.09
C ASN A 212 -15.93 -11.98 -3.85
N ASN A 213 -16.08 -11.89 -5.16
CA ASN A 213 -16.55 -12.96 -6.03
C ASN A 213 -15.50 -13.35 -7.10
N THR A 214 -14.24 -12.98 -6.87
CA THR A 214 -13.15 -13.12 -7.84
C THR A 214 -12.28 -14.35 -7.62
N ASN A 215 -12.41 -15.02 -6.46
CA ASN A 215 -11.80 -16.31 -6.18
C ASN A 215 -12.60 -17.09 -5.13
N ALA A 216 -12.14 -18.31 -4.80
CA ALA A 216 -12.79 -19.20 -3.85
C ALA A 216 -12.74 -18.72 -2.38
N LEU A 217 -11.88 -17.75 -2.07
CA LEU A 217 -11.65 -17.21 -0.72
C LEU A 217 -12.27 -15.82 -0.54
N SER A 218 -13.28 -15.48 -1.35
CA SER A 218 -14.00 -14.21 -1.30
C SER A 218 -13.10 -12.97 -1.40
N GLY A 219 -12.11 -13.01 -2.28
CA GLY A 219 -11.17 -11.92 -2.52
C GLY A 219 -9.94 -11.92 -1.62
N TYR A 220 -9.77 -12.94 -0.77
CA TYR A 220 -8.58 -13.12 0.05
C TYR A 220 -7.63 -14.15 -0.57
N LEU A 221 -6.40 -14.21 -0.09
CA LEU A 221 -5.47 -15.30 -0.38
C LEU A 221 -4.62 -15.65 0.84
N PHE A 222 -3.97 -16.81 0.78
CA PHE A 222 -2.91 -17.20 1.71
C PHE A 222 -1.55 -17.02 1.03
N MET A 223 -0.70 -16.18 1.61
CA MET A 223 0.66 -15.92 1.15
C MET A 223 1.64 -16.62 2.09
N ARG A 224 2.41 -17.58 1.60
CA ARG A 224 3.42 -18.30 2.39
C ARG A 224 4.55 -17.35 2.78
N GLU A 225 5.16 -17.60 3.93
CA GLU A 225 6.21 -16.74 4.48
C GLU A 225 7.39 -16.53 3.53
N ASP A 226 7.75 -17.51 2.71
CA ASP A 226 8.82 -17.37 1.72
C ASP A 226 8.48 -16.41 0.59
N TYR A 227 7.25 -16.46 0.07
CA TYR A 227 6.77 -15.50 -0.93
C TYR A 227 6.77 -14.10 -0.34
N PHE A 228 6.27 -13.93 0.89
CA PHE A 228 6.37 -12.66 1.61
C PHE A 228 7.83 -12.19 1.71
N LYS A 229 8.77 -13.03 2.13
CA LYS A 229 10.18 -12.63 2.27
C LYS A 229 10.81 -12.20 0.94
N ILE A 230 10.43 -12.81 -0.19
CA ILE A 230 11.04 -12.53 -1.49
C ILE A 230 10.32 -11.42 -2.26
N ARG A 231 8.99 -11.48 -2.34
CA ARG A 231 8.18 -10.68 -3.27
C ARG A 231 7.53 -9.44 -2.65
N THR A 232 7.63 -9.27 -1.34
CA THR A 232 7.33 -7.96 -0.73
C THR A 232 8.34 -6.95 -1.25
N VAL A 233 8.01 -5.68 -1.31
CA VAL A 233 8.93 -4.56 -1.54
C VAL A 233 9.01 -3.73 -0.27
N ALA A 234 7.85 -3.42 0.33
CA ALA A 234 7.74 -2.74 1.60
C ALA A 234 6.46 -3.17 2.37
N ILE A 235 6.36 -2.70 3.61
CA ILE A 235 5.13 -2.76 4.40
C ILE A 235 4.89 -1.41 5.08
N ILE A 236 3.63 -1.05 5.29
CA ILE A 236 3.25 -0.01 6.24
C ILE A 236 2.66 -0.65 7.51
N VAL A 237 3.18 -0.21 8.66
CA VAL A 237 2.74 -0.71 9.97
C VAL A 237 2.68 0.42 11.00
N ASN A 238 1.76 0.29 11.97
CA ASN A 238 1.73 1.18 13.12
C ASN A 238 2.97 0.95 14.01
N LYS A 239 3.62 2.02 14.44
CA LYS A 239 4.84 1.98 15.28
C LYS A 239 4.64 1.17 16.56
N ASN A 240 3.46 1.17 17.16
CA ASN A 240 3.18 0.41 18.37
C ASN A 240 3.13 -1.11 18.13
N ALA A 241 2.96 -1.54 16.88
CA ALA A 241 2.97 -2.94 16.48
C ALA A 241 4.39 -3.51 16.33
N ILE A 242 5.42 -2.65 16.27
CA ILE A 242 6.83 -3.03 16.12
C ILE A 242 7.38 -3.48 17.49
N PRO A 243 8.02 -4.67 17.60
CA PRO A 243 8.66 -5.11 18.84
C PRO A 243 9.59 -4.04 19.42
N LEU A 244 9.51 -3.83 20.74
CA LEU A 244 10.29 -2.78 21.42
C LEU A 244 11.81 -2.88 21.15
N ALA A 245 12.34 -4.09 21.05
CA ALA A 245 13.75 -4.32 20.76
C ALA A 245 14.13 -3.82 19.35
N ILE A 246 13.25 -4.00 18.36
CA ILE A 246 13.47 -3.56 16.97
C ILE A 246 13.27 -2.05 16.86
N ARG A 247 12.24 -1.48 17.50
CA ARG A 247 12.05 -0.02 17.58
C ARG A 247 13.28 0.71 18.08
N LYS A 248 13.90 0.19 19.15
CA LYS A 248 15.15 0.75 19.68
C LYS A 248 16.29 0.75 18.66
N LYS A 249 16.42 -0.29 17.82
CA LYS A 249 17.41 -0.32 16.73
C LYS A 249 17.11 0.75 15.68
N MET A 250 15.82 0.94 15.36
CA MET A 250 15.33 1.92 14.39
C MET A 250 15.29 3.37 14.93
N SER A 251 15.61 3.58 16.20
CA SER A 251 15.44 4.88 16.90
C SER A 251 14.00 5.42 16.90
N LEU A 252 13.03 4.51 17.04
CA LEU A 252 11.58 4.78 17.15
C LEU A 252 11.04 4.67 18.60
#